data_AF-A0A5J5IES0-F1
#
_entry.id   AF-A0A5J5IES0-F1
#
_cell.length_a   1.000
_cell.length_b   1.000
_cell.length_c   1.000
_cell.angle_alpha   90.00
_cell.angle_beta   90.00
_cell.angle_gamma   90.00
#
_symmetry.space_group_name_H-M   'P 1'
#
loop_
_entity.id
_entity.type
_entity.pdbx_description
1 polymer ?
#
loop_
_entity_poly.entity_id
_entity_poly.type
_entity_poly.pdbx_seq_one_letter_code
_entity_poly.pdbx_strand_id
1 'polypeptide(L)'
;MENKLITSRFLFMAILVCLVHIRCNSQPAGKPQQVSVSVTGIDYDDAGVTSLREKLKSTRNVTNFKESYNNGSEAITFTYTNTAINLWDQMPSSVKQLFKVTSIDDQHVILSSKGSSSPASVTTASNTSTANDDDCKTCYYNLCKYDETKSFQGVLYKGINWDQGTYYYNCDNGVVTRKIITVNAAGVVTRTTTDTLIMSNVPAGTAWGVTQSPDGNTYSGYTLIAKNLSVNVKNKQYNDVIIVNIRQYNRFSNTGSSVNYYYARGAGPISSEQIDYTKDPMQVYQGNLKVEATAQSLPGQIDPGLTGVWKWAPPNDISTIYKFNSDGTFNYYVGSNTTTGEEMYKDGKNFWRLNGSKLEIYYSGMNVKSEYALKKVTDAASGKPALSIQFRDAEYRTYIKMDDK
;
A
#
# COMPACT_ATOMS: atom_id res chain seq x y z
N MET A 1 18.90 2.68 84.17
CA MET A 1 17.52 2.22 83.87
C MET A 1 16.74 3.33 83.13
N GLU A 2 17.36 3.99 82.13
CA GLU A 2 16.88 5.28 81.59
C GLU A 2 16.80 5.35 80.04
N ASN A 3 17.09 4.27 79.31
CA ASN A 3 17.09 4.30 77.84
C ASN A 3 15.78 3.87 77.17
N LYS A 4 14.70 3.60 77.94
CA LYS A 4 13.39 3.20 77.36
C LYS A 4 12.40 4.34 77.16
N LEU A 5 12.67 5.55 77.66
CA LEU A 5 11.72 6.67 77.57
C LEU A 5 11.91 7.55 76.31
N ILE A 6 13.08 7.50 75.67
CA ILE A 6 13.41 8.38 74.53
C ILE A 6 12.83 7.85 73.21
N THR A 7 12.80 6.53 72.99
CA THR A 7 12.29 5.92 71.76
C THR A 7 10.77 6.03 71.60
N SER A 8 10.01 6.15 72.69
CA SER A 8 8.55 6.33 72.63
C SER A 8 8.14 7.73 72.12
N ARG A 9 8.92 8.76 72.42
CA ARG A 9 8.62 10.14 72.00
C ARG A 9 8.88 10.39 70.51
N PHE A 10 9.88 9.72 69.92
CA PHE A 10 10.14 9.82 68.47
C PHE A 10 9.10 9.05 67.63
N LEU A 11 8.59 7.92 68.14
CA LEU A 11 7.55 7.16 67.43
C LEU A 11 6.22 7.92 67.37
N PHE A 12 5.85 8.64 68.43
CA PHE A 12 4.65 9.47 68.45
C PHE A 12 4.75 10.71 67.55
N MET A 13 5.93 11.33 67.43
CA MET A 13 6.14 12.44 66.48
C MET A 13 6.10 11.96 65.01
N ALA A 14 6.67 10.79 64.69
CA ALA A 14 6.64 10.25 63.34
C ALA A 14 5.21 9.89 62.88
N ILE A 15 4.36 9.38 63.79
CA ILE A 15 2.96 9.08 63.50
C ILE A 15 2.15 10.38 63.34
N LEU A 16 2.45 11.44 64.11
CA LEU A 16 1.76 12.73 63.98
C LEU A 16 2.13 13.47 62.67
N VAL A 17 3.38 13.39 62.21
CA VAL A 17 3.80 13.98 60.91
C VAL A 17 3.19 13.24 59.72
N CYS A 18 3.01 11.91 59.84
CA CYS A 18 2.30 11.12 58.82
C CYS A 18 0.78 11.39 58.80
N LEU A 19 0.15 11.70 59.93
CA LEU A 19 -1.29 11.98 59.97
C LEU A 19 -1.67 13.39 59.48
N VAL A 20 -0.74 14.35 59.47
CA VAL A 20 -1.02 15.72 58.97
C VAL A 20 -0.89 15.83 57.44
N HIS A 21 -0.23 14.87 56.76
CA HIS A 21 -0.08 14.89 55.29
C HIS A 21 -1.09 14.02 54.53
N ILE A 22 -2.01 13.33 55.22
CA ILE A 22 -3.13 12.63 54.58
C ILE A 22 -4.41 13.45 54.77
N ARG A 23 -4.38 14.73 54.40
CA ARG A 23 -5.55 15.37 53.81
C ARG A 23 -5.48 15.09 52.32
N CYS A 24 -5.73 13.83 51.97
CA CYS A 24 -6.11 13.48 50.61
C CYS A 24 -7.43 14.22 50.39
N ASN A 25 -7.37 15.39 49.75
CA ASN A 25 -8.56 16.09 49.26
C ASN A 25 -9.27 15.08 48.35
N SER A 26 -10.25 14.37 48.90
CA SER A 26 -11.23 13.64 48.13
C SER A 26 -12.02 14.70 47.37
N GLN A 27 -11.45 15.19 46.27
CA GLN A 27 -12.22 15.92 45.29
C GLN A 27 -13.41 15.02 44.95
N PRO A 28 -14.64 15.54 45.03
CA PRO A 28 -15.82 14.75 44.69
C PRO A 28 -15.57 14.14 43.31
N ALA A 29 -15.68 12.82 43.22
CA ALA A 29 -15.48 12.11 41.97
C ALA A 29 -16.43 12.73 40.93
N GLY A 30 -15.86 13.42 39.94
CA GLY A 30 -16.67 14.09 38.93
C GLY A 30 -17.53 13.09 38.18
N LYS A 31 -18.61 13.57 37.57
CA LYS A 31 -19.43 12.70 36.71
C LYS A 31 -18.64 12.41 35.43
N PRO A 32 -18.64 11.16 34.93
CA PRO A 32 -18.09 10.85 33.62
C PRO A 32 -18.70 11.75 32.55
N GLN A 33 -17.85 12.40 31.76
CA GLN A 33 -18.26 13.26 30.66
C GLN A 33 -17.40 13.00 29.43
N GLN A 34 -17.91 13.38 28.26
CA GLN A 34 -17.15 13.28 27.02
C GLN A 34 -16.13 14.43 26.97
N VAL A 35 -14.87 14.09 26.71
CA VAL A 35 -13.77 15.03 26.49
C VAL A 35 -13.25 14.84 25.08
N SER A 36 -12.91 15.96 24.43
CA SER A 36 -12.28 15.98 23.12
C SER A 36 -10.96 16.74 23.16
N VAL A 37 -9.91 16.13 22.59
CA VAL A 37 -8.62 16.77 22.35
C VAL A 37 -8.44 16.89 20.84
N SER A 38 -8.33 18.12 20.34
CA SER A 38 -8.09 18.39 18.93
C SER A 38 -6.70 18.96 18.75
N VAL A 39 -5.90 18.37 17.84
CA VAL A 39 -4.55 18.83 17.54
C VAL A 39 -4.49 19.23 16.08
N THR A 40 -3.99 20.43 15.80
CA THR A 40 -3.88 21.00 14.44
C THR A 40 -2.43 21.22 14.04
N GLY A 41 -2.19 21.28 12.73
CA GLY A 41 -0.86 21.55 12.17
C GLY A 41 0.09 20.37 12.34
N ILE A 42 -0.44 19.15 12.25
CA ILE A 42 0.28 17.89 12.46
C ILE A 42 0.24 17.03 11.21
N ASP A 43 1.25 16.18 11.05
CA ASP A 43 1.22 15.09 10.09
C ASP A 43 0.53 13.84 10.70
N TYR A 44 0.08 12.92 9.84
CA TYR A 44 -0.62 11.69 10.27
C TYR A 44 0.18 10.84 11.28
N ASP A 45 1.51 10.86 11.19
CA ASP A 45 2.41 10.13 12.09
C ASP A 45 3.24 11.08 12.99
N ASP A 46 2.67 12.23 13.37
CA ASP A 46 3.35 13.17 14.28
C ASP A 46 3.73 12.47 15.60
N ALA A 47 5.03 12.45 15.91
CA ALA A 47 5.58 11.78 17.08
C ALA A 47 5.06 12.38 18.40
N GLY A 48 4.76 13.68 18.40
CA GLY A 48 4.15 14.35 19.54
C GLY A 48 2.72 13.90 19.74
N VAL A 49 1.94 13.78 18.68
CA VAL A 49 0.54 13.31 18.75
C VAL A 49 0.47 11.84 19.16
N THR A 50 1.41 11.02 18.68
CA THR A 50 1.57 9.64 19.14
C THR A 50 1.85 9.58 20.65
N SER A 51 2.79 10.39 21.13
CA SER A 51 3.09 10.50 22.57
C SER A 51 1.88 10.97 23.39
N LEU A 52 1.11 11.92 22.87
CA LEU A 52 -0.13 12.41 23.48
C LEU A 52 -1.19 11.31 23.57
N ARG A 53 -1.42 10.56 22.48
CA ARG A 53 -2.38 9.45 22.44
C ARG A 53 -2.05 8.36 23.44
N GLU A 54 -0.81 7.89 23.46
CA GLU A 54 -0.36 6.88 24.41
C GLU A 54 -0.55 7.35 25.85
N LYS A 55 -0.21 8.62 26.12
CA LYS A 55 -0.39 9.17 27.45
C LYS A 55 -1.86 9.24 27.85
N LEU A 56 -2.73 9.73 26.96
CA LEU A 56 -4.18 9.79 27.19
C LEU A 56 -4.77 8.39 27.46
N LYS A 57 -4.39 7.36 26.69
CA LYS A 57 -4.82 5.96 26.89
C LYS A 57 -4.37 5.39 28.24
N SER A 58 -3.18 5.79 28.71
CA SER A 58 -2.63 5.36 30.01
C SER A 58 -3.23 6.10 31.21
N THR A 59 -3.93 7.21 31.00
CA THR A 59 -4.45 8.03 32.10
C THR A 59 -5.63 7.33 32.76
N ARG A 60 -5.57 7.21 34.09
CA ARG A 60 -6.63 6.59 34.89
C ARG A 60 -7.96 7.29 34.64
N ASN A 61 -9.03 6.51 34.51
CA ASN A 61 -10.40 6.96 34.27
C ASN A 61 -10.69 7.48 32.85
N VAL A 62 -9.79 7.28 31.88
CA VAL A 62 -10.09 7.45 30.46
C VAL A 62 -10.72 6.16 29.92
N THR A 63 -11.88 6.26 29.27
CA THR A 63 -12.60 5.15 28.64
C THR A 63 -13.18 5.56 27.29
N ASN A 64 -13.70 4.64 26.47
CA ASN A 64 -14.33 4.94 25.17
C ASN A 64 -13.47 5.76 24.20
N PHE A 65 -12.16 5.49 24.16
CA PHE A 65 -11.21 6.22 23.34
C PHE A 65 -11.45 6.01 21.84
N LYS A 66 -11.59 7.10 21.09
CA LYS A 66 -11.73 7.14 19.63
C LYS A 66 -10.83 8.22 19.06
N GLU A 67 -10.29 7.97 17.88
CA GLU A 67 -9.42 8.90 17.15
C GLU A 67 -9.93 9.05 15.71
N SER A 68 -9.81 10.26 15.16
CA SER A 68 -10.05 10.54 13.75
C SER A 68 -9.04 11.58 13.25
N TYR A 69 -8.55 11.39 12.04
CA TYR A 69 -7.61 12.31 11.40
C TYR A 69 -8.26 12.90 10.15
N ASN A 70 -8.18 14.22 10.02
CA ASN A 70 -8.69 14.96 8.87
C ASN A 70 -7.79 16.16 8.56
N ASN A 71 -7.20 16.19 7.36
CA ASN A 71 -6.50 17.35 6.79
C ASN A 71 -5.54 18.08 7.75
N GLY A 72 -4.55 17.36 8.28
CA GLY A 72 -3.53 17.95 9.15
C GLY A 72 -4.03 18.27 10.56
N SER A 73 -5.18 17.70 10.94
CA SER A 73 -5.76 17.79 12.27
C SER A 73 -6.20 16.41 12.76
N GLU A 74 -6.01 16.14 14.05
CA GLU A 74 -6.45 14.92 14.71
C GLU A 74 -7.42 15.28 15.83
N ALA A 75 -8.56 14.59 15.87
CA ALA A 75 -9.54 14.69 16.93
C ALA A 75 -9.57 13.38 17.72
N ILE A 76 -9.27 13.49 19.00
CA ILE A 76 -9.29 12.39 19.96
C ILE A 76 -10.50 12.63 20.87
N THR A 77 -11.39 11.64 21.01
CA THR A 77 -12.57 11.72 21.88
C THR A 77 -12.60 10.54 22.84
N PHE A 78 -12.94 10.78 24.10
CA PHE A 78 -13.02 9.75 25.14
C PHE A 78 -13.96 10.20 26.27
N THR A 79 -14.29 9.29 27.17
CA THR A 79 -14.99 9.59 28.42
C THR A 79 -13.98 9.74 29.56
N TYR A 80 -14.11 10.80 30.35
CA TYR A 80 -13.24 11.09 31.50
C TYR A 80 -14.07 11.55 32.71
N THR A 81 -13.66 11.14 33.91
CA THR A 81 -14.39 11.41 35.18
C THR A 81 -14.24 12.86 35.66
N ASN A 82 -13.29 13.64 35.13
CA ASN A 82 -13.11 15.05 35.48
C ASN A 82 -13.18 15.96 34.23
N THR A 83 -12.78 17.21 34.35
CA THR A 83 -12.72 18.18 33.24
C THR A 83 -11.48 17.98 32.36
N ALA A 84 -11.57 18.47 31.12
CA ALA A 84 -10.45 18.49 30.19
C ALA A 84 -9.29 19.37 30.70
N ILE A 85 -9.58 20.43 31.47
CA ILE A 85 -8.59 21.23 32.22
C ILE A 85 -7.80 20.34 33.18
N ASN A 86 -8.49 19.60 34.05
CA ASN A 86 -7.83 18.71 35.02
C ASN A 86 -6.99 17.63 34.34
N LEU A 87 -7.49 17.09 33.23
CA LEU A 87 -6.76 16.14 32.41
C LEU A 87 -5.46 16.75 31.86
N TRP A 88 -5.56 17.93 31.26
CA TRP A 88 -4.42 18.62 30.70
C TRP A 88 -3.40 18.96 31.78
N ASP A 89 -3.82 19.46 32.94
CA ASP A 89 -2.92 19.77 34.05
C ASP A 89 -2.13 18.55 34.54
N GLN A 90 -2.72 17.36 34.48
CA GLN A 90 -2.06 16.10 34.82
C GLN A 90 -1.10 15.56 33.74
N MET A 91 -1.07 16.15 32.54
CA MET A 91 -0.17 15.70 31.48
C MET A 91 1.31 15.98 31.84
N PRO A 92 2.24 15.05 31.57
CA PRO A 92 3.66 15.27 31.78
C PRO A 92 4.17 16.46 30.98
N SER A 93 5.14 17.20 31.55
CA SER A 93 5.81 18.32 30.87
C SER A 93 6.43 17.91 29.53
N SER A 94 6.95 16.67 29.43
CA SER A 94 7.52 16.10 28.21
C SER A 94 6.53 16.01 27.05
N VAL A 95 5.23 15.83 27.33
CA VAL A 95 4.16 15.85 26.33
C VAL A 95 3.67 17.28 26.09
N LYS A 96 3.42 18.04 27.15
CA LYS A 96 2.94 19.43 27.05
C LYS A 96 3.85 20.33 26.23
N GLN A 97 5.17 20.14 26.31
CA GLN A 97 6.13 20.98 25.60
C GLN A 97 6.07 20.82 24.07
N LEU A 98 5.50 19.73 23.56
CA LEU A 98 5.35 19.47 22.11
C LEU A 98 4.21 20.28 21.48
N PHE A 99 3.32 20.83 22.31
CA PHE A 99 2.11 21.51 21.85
C PHE A 99 1.99 22.91 22.43
N LYS A 100 1.33 23.78 21.68
CA LYS A 100 0.80 25.06 22.14
C LYS A 100 -0.71 24.88 22.36
N VAL A 101 -1.19 25.19 23.56
CA VAL A 101 -2.64 25.22 23.83
C VAL A 101 -3.22 26.46 23.14
N THR A 102 -4.20 26.26 22.27
CA THR A 102 -4.90 27.34 21.58
C THR A 102 -6.19 27.72 22.31
N SER A 103 -6.92 26.73 22.82
CA SER A 103 -8.04 26.94 23.75
C SER A 103 -8.22 25.71 24.65
N ILE A 104 -8.81 25.93 25.82
CA ILE A 104 -9.17 24.86 26.76
C ILE A 104 -10.42 25.26 27.55
N ASP A 105 -11.35 24.31 27.68
CA ASP A 105 -12.53 24.42 28.52
C ASP A 105 -12.80 23.08 29.25
N ASP A 106 -13.96 22.93 29.89
CA ASP A 106 -14.26 21.74 30.69
C ASP A 106 -14.36 20.44 29.88
N GLN A 107 -14.59 20.51 28.57
CA GLN A 107 -14.80 19.37 27.69
C GLN A 107 -13.81 19.31 26.52
N HIS A 108 -13.13 20.41 26.20
CA HIS A 108 -12.28 20.51 25.02
C HIS A 108 -10.87 20.97 25.36
N VAL A 109 -9.87 20.33 24.74
CA VAL A 109 -8.49 20.82 24.66
C VAL A 109 -8.15 20.99 23.18
N ILE A 110 -7.88 22.21 22.73
CA ILE A 110 -7.44 22.49 21.37
C ILE A 110 -5.94 22.85 21.41
N LEU A 111 -5.17 22.15 20.59
CA LEU A 111 -3.72 22.19 20.52
C LEU A 111 -3.26 22.52 19.10
N SER A 112 -2.09 23.14 19.00
CA SER A 112 -1.29 23.20 17.77
C SER A 112 0.10 22.63 18.03
N SER A 113 0.68 21.91 17.06
CA SER A 113 2.06 21.43 17.18
C SER A 113 3.06 22.60 17.26
N LYS A 114 4.08 22.50 18.11
CA LYS A 114 5.18 23.50 18.23
C LYS A 114 6.35 23.23 17.28
N GLY A 115 6.47 22.01 16.76
CA GLY A 115 7.58 21.58 15.90
C GLY A 115 7.27 21.60 14.41
N SER A 116 6.00 21.74 14.06
CA SER A 116 5.57 22.03 12.69
C SER A 116 5.91 23.50 12.41
N SER A 117 6.92 23.75 11.55
CA SER A 117 7.04 25.04 10.90
C SER A 117 5.70 25.33 10.24
N SER A 118 4.91 26.19 10.89
CA SER A 118 3.55 26.54 10.49
C SER A 118 3.47 26.57 8.97
N PRO A 119 2.68 25.72 8.30
CA PRO A 119 2.30 26.04 6.94
C PRO A 119 1.62 27.39 7.07
N ALA A 120 2.22 28.42 6.45
CA ALA A 120 1.61 29.74 6.37
C ALA A 120 0.14 29.53 6.00
N SER A 121 -0.76 30.23 6.69
CA SER A 121 -2.21 30.15 6.48
C SER A 121 -2.48 30.09 4.97
N VAL A 122 -2.76 28.89 4.46
CA VAL A 122 -3.15 28.71 3.08
C VAL A 122 -4.61 29.13 3.07
N THR A 123 -4.82 30.44 2.91
CA THR A 123 -6.01 30.93 2.24
C THR A 123 -6.24 30.00 1.07
N THR A 124 -7.41 29.37 1.03
CA THR A 124 -7.88 28.49 -0.03
C THR A 124 -7.98 29.27 -1.35
N ALA A 125 -6.84 29.69 -1.88
CA ALA A 125 -6.68 29.98 -3.28
C ALA A 125 -6.62 28.61 -3.95
N SER A 126 -7.47 28.43 -4.97
CA SER A 126 -7.42 27.30 -5.87
C SER A 126 -6.08 27.36 -6.63
N ASN A 127 -5.00 26.95 -5.96
CA ASN A 127 -3.72 26.72 -6.59
C ASN A 127 -3.81 25.38 -7.27
N THR A 128 -4.30 25.42 -8.50
CA THR A 128 -3.77 24.61 -9.59
C THR A 128 -2.27 24.94 -9.67
N SER A 129 -1.46 24.40 -8.77
CA SER A 129 -0.03 24.29 -9.04
C SER A 129 0.04 23.38 -10.25
N THR A 130 0.29 23.96 -11.42
CA THR A 130 0.72 23.23 -12.61
C THR A 130 1.73 22.20 -12.14
N ALA A 131 1.42 20.91 -12.30
CA ALA A 131 2.35 19.84 -12.03
C ALA A 131 3.69 20.25 -12.67
N ASN A 132 4.75 20.35 -11.87
CA ASN A 132 6.07 20.57 -12.44
C ASN A 132 6.31 19.39 -13.39
N ASP A 133 6.32 19.67 -14.68
CA ASP A 133 6.55 18.71 -15.77
C ASP A 133 7.89 17.96 -15.59
N ASP A 134 8.74 18.43 -14.67
CA ASP A 134 10.01 17.86 -14.24
C ASP A 134 9.91 16.59 -13.38
N ASP A 135 8.88 16.42 -12.55
CA ASP A 135 8.73 15.20 -11.72
C ASP A 135 8.63 13.95 -12.61
N CYS A 136 8.14 14.16 -13.82
CA CYS A 136 7.95 13.12 -14.82
C CYS A 136 9.21 12.86 -15.63
N LYS A 137 10.05 13.85 -15.89
CA LYS A 137 11.29 13.68 -16.66
C LYS A 137 12.43 13.13 -15.81
N THR A 138 12.39 13.36 -14.50
CA THR A 138 13.49 12.98 -13.62
C THR A 138 13.36 11.56 -13.07
N CYS A 139 12.16 10.98 -13.07
CA CYS A 139 11.88 9.71 -12.43
C CYS A 139 11.88 8.49 -13.38
N TYR A 140 12.21 7.30 -12.87
CA TYR A 140 12.05 6.01 -13.57
C TYR A 140 10.65 5.40 -13.41
N TYR A 141 9.68 6.19 -12.94
CA TYR A 141 8.28 5.82 -12.85
C TYR A 141 7.46 7.01 -13.35
N ASN A 142 6.57 6.77 -14.32
CA ASN A 142 5.86 7.86 -14.97
C ASN A 142 4.68 8.33 -14.11
N LEU A 143 4.98 9.29 -13.22
CA LEU A 143 4.00 9.88 -12.30
C LEU A 143 3.05 10.89 -12.96
N CYS A 144 3.36 11.35 -14.18
CA CYS A 144 2.53 12.32 -14.91
C CYS A 144 1.16 11.78 -15.33
N LYS A 145 1.01 10.46 -15.37
CA LYS A 145 -0.25 9.82 -15.76
C LYS A 145 -1.29 9.80 -14.63
N TYR A 146 -0.97 10.40 -13.49
CA TYR A 146 -1.75 10.29 -12.26
C TYR A 146 -2.21 11.68 -11.82
N ASP A 147 -3.51 11.89 -11.92
CA ASP A 147 -4.15 13.18 -11.61
C ASP A 147 -4.38 13.34 -10.10
N GLU A 148 -4.57 12.22 -9.39
CA GLU A 148 -4.78 12.26 -7.95
C GLU A 148 -3.49 12.63 -7.21
N THR A 149 -3.63 13.49 -6.20
CA THR A 149 -2.52 13.88 -5.33
C THR A 149 -2.94 13.75 -3.88
N LYS A 150 -2.01 13.30 -3.03
CA LYS A 150 -2.17 13.30 -1.58
C LYS A 150 -0.84 13.59 -0.91
N SER A 151 -0.87 14.44 0.10
CA SER A 151 0.31 14.73 0.92
C SER A 151 0.41 13.74 2.08
N PHE A 152 1.61 13.22 2.31
CA PHE A 152 1.95 12.42 3.48
C PHE A 152 3.24 13.01 4.08
N GLN A 153 3.19 13.46 5.34
CA GLN A 153 4.36 14.04 6.01
C GLN A 153 4.98 15.21 5.21
N GLY A 154 4.12 16.10 4.69
CA GLY A 154 4.53 17.20 3.81
C GLY A 154 5.00 16.81 2.40
N VAL A 155 5.18 15.53 2.10
CA VAL A 155 5.60 15.03 0.78
C VAL A 155 4.39 14.75 -0.09
N LEU A 156 4.38 15.30 -1.30
CA LEU A 156 3.31 15.07 -2.27
C LEU A 156 3.49 13.73 -2.96
N TYR A 157 2.48 12.88 -2.90
CA TYR A 157 2.39 11.63 -3.64
C TYR A 157 1.27 11.70 -4.68
N LYS A 158 1.44 10.95 -5.78
CA LYS A 158 0.51 10.80 -6.89
C LYS A 158 -0.26 9.48 -6.81
N GLY A 159 -1.59 9.53 -6.87
CA GLY A 159 -2.48 8.42 -6.57
C GLY A 159 -2.90 7.60 -7.80
N ILE A 160 -3.09 6.30 -7.58
CA ILE A 160 -3.80 5.39 -8.47
C ILE A 160 -4.86 4.68 -7.63
N ASN A 161 -6.13 4.89 -7.97
CA ASN A 161 -7.22 4.10 -7.41
C ASN A 161 -7.27 2.74 -8.12
N TRP A 162 -7.15 1.67 -7.33
CA TRP A 162 -7.31 0.28 -7.77
C TRP A 162 -8.30 -0.43 -6.84
N ASP A 163 -8.97 -1.46 -7.34
CA ASP A 163 -10.05 -2.17 -6.64
C ASP A 163 -9.66 -2.76 -5.27
N GLN A 164 -8.36 -2.83 -4.95
CA GLN A 164 -7.80 -3.39 -3.70
C GLN A 164 -7.20 -2.34 -2.74
N GLY A 165 -7.41 -1.04 -3.00
CA GLY A 165 -6.95 0.06 -2.14
C GLY A 165 -6.38 1.23 -2.94
N THR A 166 -5.97 2.28 -2.24
CA THR A 166 -5.35 3.44 -2.89
C THR A 166 -3.84 3.41 -2.72
N TYR A 167 -3.15 3.38 -3.86
CA TYR A 167 -1.70 3.44 -3.94
C TYR A 167 -1.28 4.86 -4.28
N TYR A 168 -0.30 5.39 -3.56
CA TYR A 168 0.25 6.70 -3.83
C TYR A 168 1.76 6.58 -4.03
N TYR A 169 2.31 7.29 -5.02
CA TYR A 169 3.70 7.18 -5.42
C TYR A 169 4.39 8.54 -5.33
N ASN A 170 5.61 8.57 -4.81
CA ASN A 170 6.45 9.74 -4.82
C ASN A 170 7.81 9.37 -5.42
N CYS A 171 8.41 10.33 -6.12
CA CYS A 171 9.76 10.19 -6.62
C CYS A 171 10.58 11.38 -6.15
N ASP A 172 11.66 11.09 -5.43
CA ASP A 172 12.60 12.11 -4.99
C ASP A 172 14.02 11.59 -5.16
N ASN A 173 14.88 12.41 -5.78
CA ASN A 173 16.28 12.09 -6.04
C ASN A 173 16.52 10.66 -6.60
N GLY A 174 15.68 10.25 -7.56
CA GLY A 174 15.78 8.93 -8.19
C GLY A 174 15.33 7.76 -7.32
N VAL A 175 14.74 8.01 -6.16
CA VAL A 175 14.10 7.01 -5.28
C VAL A 175 12.59 7.08 -5.47
N VAL A 176 11.98 5.95 -5.83
CA VAL A 176 10.52 5.83 -5.93
C VAL A 176 9.98 5.13 -4.70
N THR A 177 9.14 5.84 -3.95
CA THR A 177 8.43 5.27 -2.80
C THR A 177 6.95 5.13 -3.11
N ARG A 178 6.31 4.13 -2.50
CA ARG A 178 4.89 3.84 -2.62
C ARG A 178 4.26 3.79 -1.22
N LYS A 179 3.26 4.62 -0.99
CA LYS A 179 2.34 4.49 0.15
C LYS A 179 1.19 3.56 -0.23
N ILE A 180 0.90 2.58 0.62
CA ILE A 180 -0.24 1.67 0.47
C ILE A 180 -1.23 1.98 1.58
N ILE A 181 -2.43 2.45 1.21
CA ILE A 181 -3.53 2.64 2.16
C ILE A 181 -4.44 1.41 2.13
N THR A 182 -4.48 0.66 3.22
CA THR A 182 -5.45 -0.42 3.44
C THR A 182 -6.68 0.14 4.13
N VAL A 183 -7.86 -0.10 3.56
CA VAL A 183 -9.16 0.22 4.17
C VAL A 183 -9.93 -1.06 4.48
N ASN A 184 -10.77 -1.05 5.51
CA ASN A 184 -11.70 -2.14 5.77
C ASN A 184 -12.97 -2.04 4.90
N ALA A 185 -13.90 -2.98 5.05
CA ALA A 185 -15.16 -3.00 4.30
C ALA A 185 -16.05 -1.75 4.49
N ALA A 186 -15.82 -0.97 5.56
CA ALA A 186 -16.52 0.29 5.82
C ALA A 186 -15.78 1.52 5.26
N GLY A 187 -14.69 1.32 4.51
CA GLY A 187 -13.85 2.39 3.96
C GLY A 187 -12.92 3.07 4.98
N VAL A 188 -12.83 2.55 6.21
CA VAL A 188 -11.96 3.11 7.25
C VAL A 188 -10.53 2.63 7.03
N VAL A 189 -9.57 3.56 7.01
CA VAL A 189 -8.14 3.25 6.91
C VAL A 189 -7.71 2.45 8.14
N THR A 190 -7.21 1.23 7.92
CA THR A 190 -6.70 0.34 8.97
C THR A 190 -5.18 0.30 9.03
N ARG A 191 -4.51 0.59 7.91
CA ARG A 191 -3.05 0.55 7.83
C ARG A 191 -2.54 1.40 6.68
N THR A 192 -1.45 2.13 6.92
CA THR A 192 -0.67 2.79 5.88
C THR A 192 0.75 2.25 5.93
N THR A 193 1.25 1.68 4.84
CA THR A 193 2.66 1.23 4.74
C THR A 193 3.40 2.05 3.69
N THR A 194 4.75 2.05 3.77
CA THR A 194 5.62 2.72 2.80
C THR A 194 6.63 1.72 2.28
N ASP A 195 6.67 1.54 0.96
CA ASP A 195 7.60 0.65 0.29
C ASP A 195 8.52 1.46 -0.62
N THR A 196 9.78 1.05 -0.74
CA THR A 196 10.71 1.59 -1.74
C THR A 196 10.73 0.66 -2.95
N LEU A 197 10.33 1.16 -4.12
CA LEU A 197 10.23 0.35 -5.34
C LEU A 197 11.46 0.46 -6.23
N ILE A 198 12.07 1.64 -6.29
CA ILE A 198 13.24 1.94 -7.13
C ILE A 198 14.21 2.80 -6.34
N MET A 199 15.49 2.47 -6.39
CA MET A 199 16.58 3.37 -6.00
C MET A 199 17.56 3.46 -7.17
N SER A 200 17.50 4.54 -7.95
CA SER A 200 18.41 4.76 -9.10
C SER A 200 19.66 5.55 -8.74
N ASN A 201 19.62 6.25 -7.60
CA ASN A 201 20.74 7.03 -7.04
C ASN A 201 21.81 6.16 -6.35
N VAL A 202 21.55 4.87 -6.11
CA VAL A 202 22.50 3.94 -5.51
C VAL A 202 23.42 3.27 -6.57
N PRO A 203 24.53 2.65 -6.16
CA PRO A 203 25.35 1.82 -7.05
C PRO A 203 24.61 0.54 -7.50
N ALA A 204 24.94 0.05 -8.70
CA ALA A 204 24.52 -1.29 -9.14
C ALA A 204 25.01 -2.36 -8.15
N GLY A 205 24.22 -3.41 -7.95
CA GLY A 205 24.37 -4.43 -6.91
C GLY A 205 23.70 -4.08 -5.58
N THR A 206 23.23 -2.84 -5.39
CA THR A 206 22.52 -2.47 -4.15
C THR A 206 21.18 -3.18 -4.07
N ALA A 207 20.93 -3.87 -2.96
CA ALA A 207 19.68 -4.57 -2.68
C ALA A 207 18.87 -3.90 -1.56
N TRP A 208 17.54 -3.99 -1.63
CA TRP A 208 16.64 -3.43 -0.61
C TRP A 208 15.32 -4.20 -0.51
N GLY A 209 14.52 -3.81 0.50
CA GLY A 209 13.15 -4.30 0.66
C GLY A 209 13.04 -5.77 1.02
N VAL A 210 14.11 -6.37 1.60
CA VAL A 210 14.09 -7.74 2.16
C VAL A 210 13.23 -7.76 3.42
N THR A 211 11.92 -7.65 3.23
CA THR A 211 10.92 -7.81 4.29
C THR A 211 10.44 -9.25 4.24
N GLN A 212 10.69 -9.96 5.33
CA GLN A 212 9.98 -11.20 5.63
C GLN A 212 8.52 -10.84 5.89
N SER A 213 7.59 -11.51 5.22
CA SER A 213 6.17 -11.37 5.54
C SER A 213 5.92 -11.74 7.01
N PRO A 214 4.83 -11.24 7.64
CA PRO A 214 4.57 -11.48 9.06
C PRO A 214 4.53 -12.96 9.47
N ASP A 215 4.21 -13.84 8.53
CA ASP A 215 4.16 -15.30 8.72
C ASP A 215 5.55 -15.97 8.58
N GLY A 216 6.58 -15.22 8.21
CA GLY A 216 7.94 -15.73 8.10
C GLY A 216 8.31 -16.32 6.72
N ASN A 217 7.35 -16.37 5.79
CA ASN A 217 7.40 -17.35 4.70
C ASN A 217 7.65 -16.78 3.33
N THR A 218 7.28 -15.52 3.13
CA THR A 218 7.45 -14.83 1.85
C THR A 218 8.53 -13.78 2.01
N TYR A 219 9.50 -13.84 1.13
CA TYR A 219 10.56 -12.85 1.00
C TYR A 219 10.34 -12.16 -0.32
N SER A 220 10.26 -10.83 -0.31
CA SER A 220 10.42 -10.03 -1.51
C SER A 220 11.70 -9.24 -1.35
N GLY A 221 12.43 -9.02 -2.44
CA GLY A 221 13.65 -8.23 -2.43
C GLY A 221 13.84 -7.58 -3.79
N TYR A 222 14.48 -6.42 -3.77
CA TYR A 222 14.78 -5.64 -4.95
C TYR A 222 16.30 -5.52 -5.08
N THR A 223 16.82 -5.44 -6.30
CA THR A 223 18.24 -5.17 -6.54
C THR A 223 18.40 -4.31 -7.79
N LEU A 224 19.19 -3.23 -7.71
CA LEU A 224 19.55 -2.44 -8.89
C LEU A 224 20.65 -3.20 -9.65
N ILE A 225 20.32 -3.77 -10.80
CA ILE A 225 21.25 -4.62 -11.56
C ILE A 225 22.19 -3.78 -12.42
N ALA A 226 21.65 -2.78 -13.11
CA ALA A 226 22.41 -1.92 -14.01
C ALA A 226 21.72 -0.57 -14.17
N LYS A 227 22.48 0.43 -14.62
CA LYS A 227 21.99 1.78 -14.91
C LYS A 227 22.72 2.41 -16.09
N ASN A 228 22.19 3.53 -16.59
CA ASN A 228 22.72 4.28 -17.73
C ASN A 228 22.80 3.44 -19.02
N LEU A 229 21.85 2.51 -19.22
CA LEU A 229 21.81 1.66 -20.41
C LEU A 229 21.11 2.37 -21.56
N SER A 230 21.42 1.91 -22.78
CA SER A 230 20.63 2.21 -23.99
C SER A 230 20.02 0.91 -24.50
N VAL A 231 18.69 0.85 -24.58
CA VAL A 231 17.95 -0.37 -24.93
C VAL A 231 16.94 -0.05 -26.03
N ASN A 232 16.88 -0.89 -27.06
CA ASN A 232 15.82 -0.86 -28.07
C ASN A 232 14.69 -1.79 -27.64
N VAL A 233 13.48 -1.27 -27.48
CA VAL A 233 12.28 -2.07 -27.18
C VAL A 233 11.20 -1.70 -28.18
N LYS A 234 10.72 -2.69 -28.94
CA LYS A 234 9.67 -2.51 -29.97
C LYS A 234 9.99 -1.38 -30.97
N ASN A 235 11.21 -1.39 -31.52
CA ASN A 235 11.72 -0.38 -32.47
C ASN A 235 11.82 1.05 -31.91
N LYS A 236 11.68 1.24 -30.59
CA LYS A 236 11.93 2.50 -29.92
C LYS A 236 13.20 2.40 -29.09
N GLN A 237 14.13 3.32 -29.33
CA GLN A 237 15.33 3.45 -28.51
C GLN A 237 15.01 4.22 -27.24
N TYR A 238 15.40 3.64 -26.11
CA TYR A 238 15.37 4.29 -24.81
C TYR A 238 16.82 4.48 -24.35
N ASN A 239 17.18 5.73 -24.11
CA ASN A 239 18.44 6.09 -23.48
C ASN A 239 18.16 6.29 -21.98
N ASP A 240 19.17 6.06 -21.15
CA ASP A 240 19.05 6.18 -19.69
C ASP A 240 18.01 5.19 -19.11
N VAL A 241 18.35 3.89 -19.22
CA VAL A 241 17.57 2.77 -18.69
C VAL A 241 18.28 2.18 -17.46
N ILE A 242 17.50 1.85 -16.43
CA ILE A 242 17.92 1.01 -15.30
C ILE A 242 17.26 -0.36 -15.36
N ILE A 243 17.89 -1.33 -14.71
CA ILE A 243 17.32 -2.66 -14.49
C ILE A 243 17.18 -2.87 -12.99
N VAL A 244 15.96 -3.12 -12.54
CA VAL A 244 15.67 -3.51 -11.16
C VAL A 244 15.18 -4.95 -11.17
N ASN A 245 15.91 -5.84 -10.50
CA ASN A 245 15.45 -7.19 -10.26
C ASN A 245 14.47 -7.19 -9.08
N ILE A 246 13.36 -7.87 -9.25
CA ILE A 246 12.45 -8.23 -8.16
C ILE A 246 12.56 -9.74 -7.97
N ARG A 247 12.94 -10.17 -6.76
CA ARG A 247 12.93 -11.57 -6.38
C ARG A 247 11.88 -11.81 -5.32
N GLN A 248 11.07 -12.83 -5.52
CA GLN A 248 10.11 -13.32 -4.54
C GLN A 248 10.39 -14.79 -4.26
N TYR A 249 10.34 -15.18 -2.99
CA TYR A 249 10.54 -16.56 -2.57
C TYR A 249 9.54 -16.93 -1.49
N ASN A 250 8.82 -18.01 -1.71
CA ASN A 250 7.92 -18.63 -0.75
C ASN A 250 8.58 -19.89 -0.19
N ARG A 251 8.93 -19.85 1.10
CA ARG A 251 9.60 -20.93 1.81
C ARG A 251 8.73 -22.18 1.96
N PHE A 252 7.42 -22.03 2.09
CA PHE A 252 6.51 -23.16 2.32
C PHE A 252 6.39 -24.05 1.10
N SER A 253 6.23 -23.44 -0.08
CA SER A 253 6.14 -24.17 -1.34
C SER A 253 7.51 -24.45 -1.96
N ASN A 254 8.60 -23.89 -1.41
CA ASN A 254 9.92 -23.89 -2.02
C ASN A 254 9.86 -23.40 -3.49
N THR A 255 9.06 -22.36 -3.73
CA THR A 255 8.90 -21.75 -5.05
C THR A 255 9.36 -20.30 -4.99
N GLY A 256 9.93 -19.81 -6.10
CA GLY A 256 10.32 -18.42 -6.23
C GLY A 256 10.12 -17.91 -7.64
N SER A 257 10.12 -16.59 -7.76
CA SER A 257 10.15 -15.88 -9.02
C SER A 257 11.26 -14.83 -8.96
N SER A 258 11.88 -14.55 -10.10
CA SER A 258 12.80 -13.45 -10.21
C SER A 258 12.65 -12.82 -11.59
N VAL A 259 12.50 -11.51 -11.61
CA VAL A 259 12.19 -10.75 -12.83
C VAL A 259 13.04 -9.50 -12.88
N ASN A 260 13.77 -9.31 -13.97
CA ASN A 260 14.45 -8.07 -14.29
C ASN A 260 13.45 -7.13 -14.97
N TYR A 261 13.12 -6.02 -14.31
CA TYR A 261 12.31 -4.96 -14.90
C TYR A 261 13.20 -3.84 -15.43
N TYR A 262 12.98 -3.46 -16.69
CA TYR A 262 13.68 -2.39 -17.37
C TYR A 262 12.86 -1.13 -17.23
N TYR A 263 13.41 -0.11 -16.58
CA TYR A 263 12.77 1.19 -16.43
C TYR A 263 13.53 2.23 -17.22
N ALA A 264 12.83 2.94 -18.11
CA ALA A 264 13.38 4.10 -18.79
C ALA A 264 12.96 5.38 -18.08
N ARG A 265 13.89 6.31 -17.97
CA ARG A 265 13.63 7.60 -17.34
C ARG A 265 12.49 8.34 -18.06
N GLY A 266 11.53 8.80 -17.27
CA GLY A 266 10.25 9.41 -17.66
C GLY A 266 9.24 8.54 -18.41
N ALA A 267 9.61 7.34 -18.82
CA ALA A 267 8.66 6.40 -19.43
C ALA A 267 8.07 5.42 -18.40
N GLY A 268 8.82 5.09 -17.35
CA GLY A 268 8.47 4.01 -16.42
C GLY A 268 8.96 2.64 -16.90
N PRO A 269 8.29 1.53 -16.51
CA PRO A 269 8.65 0.20 -16.98
C PRO A 269 8.42 0.06 -18.49
N ILE A 270 9.43 -0.42 -19.21
CA ILE A 270 9.41 -0.58 -20.69
C ILE A 270 9.49 -2.04 -21.14
N SER A 271 10.07 -2.92 -20.32
CA SER A 271 10.21 -4.36 -20.58
C SER A 271 10.43 -5.12 -19.28
N SER A 272 10.27 -6.43 -19.32
CA SER A 272 10.61 -7.36 -18.25
C SER A 272 11.24 -8.63 -18.81
N GLU A 273 12.07 -9.28 -18.01
CA GLU A 273 12.72 -10.55 -18.32
C GLU A 273 12.65 -11.46 -17.10
N GLN A 274 11.99 -12.61 -17.27
CA GLN A 274 11.97 -13.64 -16.24
C GLN A 274 13.34 -14.32 -16.19
N ILE A 275 13.91 -14.43 -14.99
CA ILE A 275 15.13 -15.17 -14.75
C ILE A 275 14.89 -16.31 -13.75
N ASP A 276 15.81 -17.27 -13.74
CA ASP A 276 15.82 -18.34 -12.75
C ASP A 276 16.06 -17.74 -11.36
N TYR A 277 15.08 -17.92 -10.46
CA TYR A 277 15.13 -17.33 -9.12
C TYR A 277 16.27 -17.87 -8.26
N THR A 278 16.85 -19.02 -8.61
CA THR A 278 18.00 -19.62 -7.91
C THR A 278 19.33 -18.99 -8.32
N LYS A 279 19.38 -18.26 -9.44
CA LYS A 279 20.61 -17.64 -9.95
C LYS A 279 20.72 -16.20 -9.50
N ASP A 280 21.92 -15.78 -9.10
CA ASP A 280 22.21 -14.37 -8.77
C ASP A 280 21.89 -13.47 -9.98
N PRO A 281 20.96 -12.50 -9.85
CA PRO A 281 20.58 -11.63 -10.96
C PRO A 281 21.76 -10.80 -11.49
N MET A 282 22.77 -10.51 -10.66
CA MET A 282 23.98 -9.80 -11.09
C MET A 282 24.84 -10.64 -12.03
N GLN A 283 24.85 -11.97 -11.87
CA GLN A 283 25.63 -12.88 -12.72
C GLN A 283 24.92 -13.23 -14.03
N VAL A 284 23.58 -13.22 -14.03
CA VAL A 284 22.78 -13.49 -15.23
C VAL A 284 22.89 -12.33 -16.22
N TYR A 285 23.08 -11.09 -15.72
CA TYR A 285 23.26 -9.92 -16.57
C TYR A 285 24.66 -9.87 -17.19
N GLN A 286 24.84 -10.47 -18.38
CA GLN A 286 26.11 -10.47 -19.13
C GLN A 286 26.28 -9.30 -20.10
N GLY A 287 25.56 -8.18 -19.93
CA GLY A 287 25.71 -6.97 -20.75
C GLY A 287 25.28 -7.07 -22.24
N ASN A 288 24.97 -8.28 -22.74
CA ASN A 288 24.58 -8.53 -24.14
C ASN A 288 23.07 -8.79 -24.30
N LEU A 289 22.24 -7.98 -23.66
CA LEU A 289 20.79 -8.07 -23.82
C LEU A 289 20.37 -7.40 -25.14
N LYS A 290 20.36 -8.20 -26.21
CA LYS A 290 19.46 -7.94 -27.33
C LYS A 290 18.03 -8.15 -26.85
N VAL A 291 17.41 -7.10 -26.31
CA VAL A 291 15.96 -7.06 -26.09
C VAL A 291 15.29 -6.89 -27.45
N GLU A 292 15.50 -7.84 -28.35
CA GLU A 292 14.58 -7.99 -29.47
C GLU A 292 13.32 -8.57 -28.87
N ALA A 293 12.35 -7.69 -28.58
CA ALA A 293 10.97 -8.09 -28.39
C ALA A 293 10.43 -8.61 -29.72
N THR A 294 10.98 -9.73 -30.21
CA THR A 294 10.29 -10.55 -31.18
C THR A 294 8.99 -10.93 -30.50
N ALA A 295 7.86 -10.51 -31.09
CA ALA A 295 6.57 -11.02 -30.68
C ALA A 295 6.72 -12.54 -30.60
N GLN A 296 6.75 -13.08 -29.38
CA GLN A 296 7.07 -14.48 -29.18
C GLN A 296 6.00 -15.25 -29.97
N SER A 297 6.40 -15.88 -31.07
CA SER A 297 5.43 -16.55 -31.93
C SER A 297 4.92 -17.74 -31.13
N LEU A 298 3.69 -17.64 -30.63
CA LEU A 298 3.04 -18.77 -30.01
C LEU A 298 2.91 -19.88 -31.07
N PRO A 299 3.45 -21.09 -30.85
CA PRO A 299 3.52 -22.15 -31.87
C PRO A 299 2.16 -22.71 -32.29
N GLY A 300 1.09 -22.47 -31.51
CA GLY A 300 -0.25 -22.94 -31.83
C GLY A 300 -0.96 -22.18 -32.97
N GLN A 301 -2.17 -22.62 -33.27
CA GLN A 301 -3.05 -22.02 -34.29
C GLN A 301 -4.23 -21.27 -33.65
N ILE A 302 -4.88 -20.41 -34.42
CA ILE A 302 -6.14 -19.78 -34.01
C ILE A 302 -7.27 -20.76 -34.32
N ASP A 303 -8.04 -21.12 -33.30
CA ASP A 303 -9.22 -21.98 -33.45
C ASP A 303 -10.48 -21.11 -33.51
N PRO A 304 -11.18 -21.03 -34.65
CA PRO A 304 -12.38 -20.20 -34.79
C PRO A 304 -13.47 -20.53 -33.76
N GLY A 305 -13.56 -21.78 -33.29
CA GLY A 305 -14.52 -22.18 -32.27
C GLY A 305 -14.26 -21.59 -30.89
N LEU A 306 -13.05 -21.09 -30.63
CA LEU A 306 -12.69 -20.38 -29.40
C LEU A 306 -12.89 -18.86 -29.50
N THR A 307 -13.14 -18.33 -30.70
CA THR A 307 -13.40 -16.89 -30.84
C THR A 307 -14.72 -16.48 -30.19
N GLY A 308 -14.71 -15.31 -29.55
CA GLY A 308 -15.85 -14.75 -28.82
C GLY A 308 -15.54 -14.44 -27.35
N VAL A 309 -16.59 -14.10 -26.61
CA VAL A 309 -16.50 -13.75 -25.18
C VAL A 309 -16.88 -14.94 -24.32
N TRP A 310 -16.05 -15.24 -23.32
CA TRP A 310 -16.17 -16.38 -22.43
C TRP A 310 -16.10 -15.93 -20.99
N LYS A 311 -17.14 -16.25 -20.19
CA LYS A 311 -17.27 -15.78 -18.81
C LYS A 311 -17.32 -16.96 -17.84
N TRP A 312 -16.48 -16.88 -16.82
CA TRP A 312 -16.59 -17.68 -15.60
C TRP A 312 -17.03 -16.76 -14.47
N ALA A 313 -18.17 -17.06 -13.85
CA ALA A 313 -18.81 -16.21 -12.84
C ALA A 313 -19.37 -17.07 -11.70
N PRO A 314 -18.51 -17.50 -10.75
CA PRO A 314 -18.95 -18.22 -9.57
C PRO A 314 -19.92 -17.38 -8.70
N PRO A 315 -20.88 -18.00 -8.00
CA PRO A 315 -21.71 -17.30 -7.04
C PRO A 315 -20.87 -16.63 -5.94
N ASN A 316 -21.10 -15.34 -5.68
CA ASN A 316 -20.44 -14.56 -4.63
C ASN A 316 -18.91 -14.43 -4.74
N ASP A 317 -18.34 -14.61 -5.92
CA ASP A 317 -16.90 -14.51 -6.14
C ASP A 317 -16.60 -13.75 -7.45
N ILE A 318 -15.33 -13.46 -7.69
CA ILE A 318 -14.82 -12.61 -8.76
C ILE A 318 -15.01 -13.29 -10.12
N SER A 319 -15.63 -12.59 -11.07
CA SER A 319 -15.75 -13.04 -12.46
C SER A 319 -14.41 -12.94 -13.18
N THR A 320 -14.17 -13.90 -14.07
CA THR A 320 -13.11 -13.80 -15.09
C THR A 320 -13.74 -13.85 -16.47
N ILE A 321 -13.42 -12.89 -17.34
CA ILE A 321 -13.93 -12.81 -18.70
C ILE A 321 -12.75 -12.77 -19.67
N TYR A 322 -12.79 -13.61 -20.70
CA TYR A 322 -11.87 -13.57 -21.85
C TYR A 322 -12.62 -13.22 -23.13
N LYS A 323 -12.05 -12.33 -23.95
CA LYS A 323 -12.51 -12.08 -25.33
C LYS A 323 -11.39 -12.52 -26.27
N PHE A 324 -11.57 -13.66 -26.92
CA PHE A 324 -10.61 -14.19 -27.89
C PHE A 324 -10.97 -13.70 -29.29
N ASN A 325 -10.10 -12.88 -29.88
CA ASN A 325 -10.30 -12.31 -31.21
C ASN A 325 -9.79 -13.27 -32.30
N SER A 326 -10.35 -13.16 -33.51
CA SER A 326 -10.01 -14.00 -34.67
C SER A 326 -8.61 -13.74 -35.24
N ASP A 327 -7.95 -12.65 -34.87
CA ASP A 327 -6.55 -12.35 -35.20
C ASP A 327 -5.55 -12.99 -34.22
N GLY A 328 -6.06 -13.73 -33.23
CA GLY A 328 -5.27 -14.39 -32.21
C GLY A 328 -4.77 -13.45 -31.11
N THR A 329 -5.36 -12.26 -30.99
CA THR A 329 -5.25 -11.41 -29.81
C THR A 329 -6.37 -11.72 -28.82
N PHE A 330 -6.19 -11.33 -27.55
CA PHE A 330 -7.29 -11.40 -26.59
C PHE A 330 -7.25 -10.25 -25.58
N ASN A 331 -8.42 -10.01 -24.99
CA ASN A 331 -8.59 -9.15 -23.84
C ASN A 331 -9.09 -9.97 -22.66
N TYR A 332 -8.79 -9.52 -21.44
CA TYR A 332 -9.29 -10.18 -20.24
C TYR A 332 -9.70 -9.17 -19.16
N TYR A 333 -10.59 -9.61 -18.29
CA TYR A 333 -11.07 -8.87 -17.12
C TYR A 333 -11.18 -9.82 -15.92
N VAL A 334 -10.82 -9.32 -14.74
CA VAL A 334 -10.99 -10.00 -13.46
C VAL A 334 -11.57 -8.99 -12.49
N GLY A 335 -12.80 -9.18 -12.04
CA GLY A 335 -13.47 -8.22 -11.16
C GLY A 335 -14.91 -8.59 -10.78
N SER A 336 -15.68 -7.61 -10.30
CA SER A 336 -17.06 -7.83 -9.85
C SER A 336 -17.98 -8.35 -10.97
N ASN A 337 -18.95 -9.19 -10.59
CA ASN A 337 -20.00 -9.74 -11.46
C ASN A 337 -21.00 -8.69 -11.98
N THR A 338 -21.02 -7.49 -11.38
CA THR A 338 -22.03 -6.44 -11.62
C THR A 338 -21.68 -5.49 -12.77
N THR A 339 -20.42 -5.44 -13.18
CA THR A 339 -20.02 -4.60 -14.32
C THR A 339 -20.40 -5.35 -15.60
N THR A 340 -20.80 -4.64 -16.66
CA THR A 340 -20.98 -5.17 -18.03
C THR A 340 -20.57 -4.08 -19.02
N GLY A 341 -19.61 -4.33 -19.91
CA GLY A 341 -19.24 -3.38 -20.97
C GLY A 341 -17.82 -3.54 -21.50
N GLU A 342 -17.48 -2.82 -22.57
CA GLU A 342 -16.13 -2.82 -23.17
C GLU A 342 -15.07 -2.18 -22.25
N GLU A 343 -15.48 -1.32 -21.32
CA GLU A 343 -14.63 -0.66 -20.31
C GLU A 343 -13.92 -1.65 -19.35
N MET A 344 -14.31 -2.93 -19.37
CA MET A 344 -13.71 -4.00 -18.56
C MET A 344 -12.30 -4.39 -19.00
N TYR A 345 -11.97 -4.20 -20.27
CA TYR A 345 -10.78 -4.78 -20.84
C TYR A 345 -9.58 -3.86 -20.64
N LYS A 346 -8.53 -4.35 -19.97
CA LYS A 346 -7.26 -3.60 -19.89
C LYS A 346 -6.67 -3.43 -21.28
N ASP A 347 -6.29 -2.21 -21.62
CA ASP A 347 -5.55 -1.87 -22.84
C ASP A 347 -4.19 -2.58 -22.86
N GLY A 348 -4.15 -3.73 -23.52
CA GLY A 348 -2.96 -4.54 -23.66
C GLY A 348 -3.14 -5.52 -24.80
N LYS A 349 -2.24 -5.47 -25.79
CA LYS A 349 -2.25 -6.41 -26.91
C LYS A 349 -1.74 -7.77 -26.44
N ASN A 350 -2.59 -8.60 -25.86
CA ASN A 350 -2.23 -9.96 -25.45
C ASN A 350 -2.52 -10.94 -26.60
N PHE A 351 -1.89 -12.11 -26.57
CA PHE A 351 -1.98 -13.09 -27.66
C PHE A 351 -2.37 -14.46 -27.14
N TRP A 352 -3.12 -15.22 -27.93
CA TRP A 352 -3.49 -16.59 -27.60
C TRP A 352 -3.36 -17.50 -28.81
N ARG A 353 -3.04 -18.77 -28.58
CA ARG A 353 -3.06 -19.83 -29.60
C ARG A 353 -3.51 -21.14 -28.97
N LEU A 354 -4.02 -22.05 -29.80
CA LEU A 354 -4.30 -23.42 -29.42
C LEU A 354 -3.21 -24.34 -29.98
N ASN A 355 -2.50 -25.03 -29.10
CA ASN A 355 -1.47 -26.01 -29.43
C ASN A 355 -1.94 -27.40 -28.97
N GLY A 356 -2.63 -28.12 -29.86
CA GLY A 356 -3.32 -29.36 -29.50
C GLY A 356 -4.46 -29.11 -28.51
N SER A 357 -4.41 -29.74 -27.34
CA SER A 357 -5.37 -29.53 -26.24
C SER A 357 -4.93 -28.45 -25.24
N LYS A 358 -3.87 -27.69 -25.54
CA LYS A 358 -3.35 -26.63 -24.68
C LYS A 358 -3.67 -25.25 -25.23
N LEU A 359 -4.29 -24.42 -24.40
CA LEU A 359 -4.41 -22.99 -24.63
C LEU A 359 -3.12 -22.31 -24.19
N GLU A 360 -2.40 -21.72 -25.14
CA GLU A 360 -1.23 -20.90 -24.88
C GLU A 360 -1.64 -19.43 -24.85
N ILE A 361 -1.28 -18.73 -23.79
CA ILE A 361 -1.60 -17.31 -23.59
C ILE A 361 -0.30 -16.56 -23.37
N TYR A 362 -0.14 -15.41 -24.03
CA TYR A 362 0.98 -14.50 -23.83
C TYR A 362 0.49 -13.11 -23.44
N TYR A 363 0.83 -12.71 -22.22
CA TYR A 363 0.51 -11.40 -21.65
C TYR A 363 1.62 -10.42 -22.00
N SER A 364 1.42 -9.62 -23.05
CA SER A 364 2.50 -8.77 -23.59
C SER A 364 2.97 -7.68 -22.65
N GLY A 365 2.11 -7.20 -21.75
CA GLY A 365 2.46 -6.24 -20.70
C GLY A 365 3.35 -6.83 -19.60
N MET A 366 3.35 -8.16 -19.44
CA MET A 366 4.13 -8.86 -18.41
C MET A 366 5.29 -9.68 -18.99
N ASN A 367 5.31 -9.87 -20.33
CA ASN A 367 6.21 -10.79 -21.02
C ASN A 367 6.13 -12.22 -20.45
N VAL A 368 4.92 -12.68 -20.14
CA VAL A 368 4.67 -14.01 -19.56
C VAL A 368 3.89 -14.86 -20.54
N LYS A 369 4.43 -16.04 -20.87
CA LYS A 369 3.72 -17.14 -21.52
C LYS A 369 3.13 -18.05 -20.44
N SER A 370 1.89 -18.47 -20.62
CA SER A 370 1.22 -19.49 -19.82
C SER A 370 0.59 -20.54 -20.73
N GLU A 371 0.55 -21.79 -20.25
CA GLU A 371 -0.08 -22.90 -20.94
C GLU A 371 -1.13 -23.51 -20.04
N TYR A 372 -2.33 -23.73 -20.57
CA TYR A 372 -3.44 -24.30 -19.82
C TYR A 372 -4.02 -25.49 -20.59
N ALA A 373 -4.31 -26.59 -19.91
CA ALA A 373 -5.11 -27.64 -20.51
C ALA A 373 -6.52 -27.09 -20.78
N LEU A 374 -7.01 -27.30 -22.00
CA LEU A 374 -8.30 -26.82 -22.47
C LEU A 374 -9.15 -28.00 -22.93
N LYS A 375 -10.41 -28.03 -22.47
CA LYS A 375 -11.45 -28.92 -23.02
C LYS A 375 -12.61 -28.08 -23.51
N LYS A 376 -13.08 -28.35 -24.72
CA LYS A 376 -14.37 -27.83 -25.21
C LYS A 376 -15.47 -28.74 -24.67
N VAL A 377 -16.44 -28.16 -23.97
CA VAL A 377 -17.55 -28.88 -23.34
C VAL A 377 -18.87 -28.14 -23.61
N THR A 378 -19.99 -28.77 -23.27
CA THR A 378 -21.30 -28.12 -23.24
C THR A 378 -21.69 -27.92 -21.79
N ASP A 379 -22.04 -26.70 -21.40
CA ASP A 379 -22.53 -26.44 -20.06
C ASP A 379 -23.87 -27.13 -19.83
N ALA A 380 -23.96 -27.99 -18.81
CA ALA A 380 -25.12 -28.84 -18.60
C ALA A 380 -26.38 -28.04 -18.22
N ALA A 381 -26.22 -26.89 -17.55
CA ALA A 381 -27.34 -26.07 -17.09
C ALA A 381 -27.94 -25.21 -18.22
N SER A 382 -27.08 -24.59 -19.03
CA SER A 382 -27.52 -23.67 -20.08
C SER A 382 -27.61 -24.29 -21.48
N GLY A 383 -27.00 -25.47 -21.69
CA GLY A 383 -26.84 -26.09 -23.01
C GLY A 383 -25.89 -25.31 -23.94
N LYS A 384 -25.25 -24.24 -23.45
CA LYS A 384 -24.37 -23.39 -24.25
C LYS A 384 -22.97 -24.00 -24.39
N PRO A 385 -22.23 -23.68 -25.48
CA PRO A 385 -20.81 -24.00 -25.57
C PRO A 385 -20.03 -23.41 -24.38
N ALA A 386 -19.11 -24.20 -23.84
CA ALA A 386 -18.27 -23.81 -22.72
C ALA A 386 -16.82 -24.31 -22.88
N LEU A 387 -15.90 -23.61 -22.24
CA LEU A 387 -14.48 -23.98 -22.15
C LEU A 387 -14.15 -24.38 -20.73
N SER A 388 -13.59 -25.56 -20.54
CA SER A 388 -13.02 -25.99 -19.27
C SER A 388 -11.51 -25.77 -19.31
N ILE A 389 -11.02 -24.78 -18.55
CA ILE A 389 -9.60 -24.38 -18.51
C ILE A 389 -9.02 -24.76 -17.15
N GLN A 390 -7.91 -25.48 -17.15
CA GLN A 390 -7.18 -25.85 -15.93
C GLN A 390 -6.31 -24.70 -15.44
N PHE A 391 -6.55 -24.16 -14.23
CA PHE A 391 -5.81 -22.99 -13.73
C PHE A 391 -4.64 -23.36 -12.79
N ARG A 392 -4.80 -24.40 -11.96
CA ARG A 392 -3.81 -24.95 -11.01
C ARG A 392 -4.09 -26.42 -10.76
N ASP A 393 -3.06 -27.24 -10.54
CA ASP A 393 -3.15 -28.67 -10.17
C ASP A 393 -4.28 -29.43 -10.88
N ALA A 394 -5.44 -29.60 -10.23
CA ALA A 394 -6.63 -30.26 -10.77
C ALA A 394 -7.88 -29.36 -10.82
N GLU A 395 -7.75 -28.05 -10.55
CA GLU A 395 -8.84 -27.07 -10.62
C GLU A 395 -9.13 -26.71 -12.08
N TYR A 396 -10.36 -27.01 -12.51
CA TYR A 396 -10.91 -26.59 -13.79
C TYR A 396 -11.98 -25.53 -13.59
N ARG A 397 -11.92 -24.47 -14.39
CA ARG A 397 -12.95 -23.43 -14.46
C ARG A 397 -13.71 -23.55 -15.77
N THR A 398 -15.03 -23.52 -15.69
CA THR A 398 -15.92 -23.60 -16.86
C THR A 398 -16.35 -22.19 -17.25
N TYR A 399 -15.87 -21.74 -18.40
CA TYR A 399 -16.23 -20.45 -19.00
C TYR A 399 -17.35 -20.68 -20.02
N ILE A 400 -18.48 -20.03 -19.80
CA ILE A 400 -19.66 -20.14 -20.67
C ILE A 400 -19.55 -19.06 -21.77
N LYS A 401 -19.84 -19.43 -23.02
CA LYS A 401 -19.86 -18.47 -24.12
C LYS A 401 -20.97 -17.44 -23.90
N MET A 402 -20.61 -16.17 -23.95
CA MET A 402 -21.56 -15.06 -23.96
C MET A 402 -22.08 -14.83 -25.37
N ASP A 403 -23.32 -14.37 -25.48
CA ASP A 403 -23.88 -13.97 -26.76
C ASP A 403 -23.22 -12.64 -27.17
N ASP A 404 -22.85 -12.50 -28.44
CA ASP A 404 -22.30 -11.26 -29.00
C ASP A 404 -23.42 -10.19 -29.03
N LYS A 405 -23.61 -9.48 -27.92
CA LYS A 405 -24.58 -8.39 -27.79
C LYS A 405 -23.89 -7.06 -27.61
#